data_AF-A0AAW5Z8X6-F1
#
_entry.id   AF-A0AAW5Z8X6-F1
#
_cell.length_a   1.000
_cell.length_b   1.000
_cell.length_c   1.000
_cell.angle_alpha   90.00
_cell.angle_beta   90.00
_cell.angle_gamma   90.00
#
_symmetry.space_group_name_H-M   'P 1'
#
loop_
_entity.id
_entity.type
_entity.pdbx_description
1 polymer ?
#
loop_
_entity_poly.entity_id
_entity_poly.type
_entity_poly.pdbx_seq_one_letter_code
_entity_poly.pdbx_strand_id
1 'polypeptide(L)'
;HTIKVETQGSSGIENRLSSEEIAAADYVILATGRGLSGDDRARFAGKKVYEIAISQALKNIDHIFSELPTNSQFFAADSGVKLGKQEVQSGSVMSHLMAG
;
A
#
# COMPACT_ATOMS: atom_id res chain seq x y z
N HIS A 1 -15.47 -15.66 -4.69
CA HIS A 1 -14.42 -14.67 -4.97
C HIS A 1 -13.48 -15.24 -6.02
N THR A 2 -12.99 -14.43 -6.96
CA THR A 2 -11.92 -14.83 -7.88
C THR A 2 -10.59 -14.55 -7.20
N ILE A 3 -9.69 -15.54 -7.17
CA ILE A 3 -8.42 -15.44 -6.46
C ILE A 3 -7.29 -15.77 -7.43
N LYS A 4 -6.26 -14.94 -7.43
CA LYS A 4 -4.99 -15.16 -8.10
C LYS A 4 -3.87 -15.01 -7.07
N VAL A 5 -2.86 -15.86 -7.18
CA VAL A 5 -1.79 -15.96 -6.17
C VAL A 5 -0.45 -15.92 -6.88
N GLU A 6 0.40 -15.00 -6.46
CA GLU A 6 1.83 -14.96 -6.78
C GLU A 6 2.63 -15.41 -5.56
N THR A 7 3.62 -16.27 -5.77
CA THR A 7 4.57 -16.69 -4.73
C THR A 7 5.95 -16.18 -5.06
N GLN A 8 6.66 -15.68 -4.05
CA GLN A 8 8.02 -15.14 -4.20
C GLN A 8 8.97 -15.86 -3.23
N GLY A 9 9.84 -16.71 -3.76
CA GLY A 9 10.80 -17.52 -3.00
C GLY A 9 12.25 -17.30 -3.46
N SER A 10 13.19 -18.04 -2.86
CA SER A 10 14.61 -18.02 -3.27
C SER A 10 14.82 -18.52 -4.70
N SER A 11 13.98 -19.45 -5.16
CA SER A 11 13.98 -19.97 -6.53
C SER A 11 13.39 -18.99 -7.56
N GLY A 12 12.86 -17.85 -7.13
CA GLY A 12 12.24 -16.84 -7.98
C GLY A 12 10.76 -16.63 -7.70
N ILE A 13 10.06 -16.09 -8.70
CA ILE A 13 8.64 -15.71 -8.62
C ILE A 13 7.84 -16.67 -9.48
N GLU A 14 6.78 -17.24 -8.91
CA GLU A 14 5.85 -18.13 -9.62
C GLU A 14 4.47 -17.50 -9.70
N ASN A 15 3.78 -17.73 -10.82
CA ASN A 15 2.43 -17.19 -11.08
C ASN A 15 2.36 -15.66 -10.92
N ARG A 16 3.35 -14.96 -11.47
CA ARG A 16 3.45 -13.51 -11.35
C ARG A 16 2.15 -12.84 -11.82
N LEU A 17 1.55 -12.03 -10.95
CA LEU A 17 0.34 -11.27 -11.24
C LEU A 17 0.63 -10.22 -12.30
N SER A 18 -0.21 -10.20 -13.34
CA SER A 18 -0.13 -9.17 -14.38
C SER A 18 -0.63 -7.83 -13.85
N SER A 19 -0.27 -6.74 -14.54
CA SER A 19 -0.79 -5.40 -14.22
C SER A 19 -2.31 -5.32 -14.35
N GLU A 20 -2.89 -6.03 -15.32
CA GLU A 20 -4.33 -6.10 -15.55
C GLU A 20 -5.04 -6.82 -14.40
N GLU A 21 -4.48 -7.94 -13.93
CA GLU A 21 -5.03 -8.69 -12.79
C GLU A 21 -4.99 -7.86 -11.51
N ILE A 22 -3.90 -7.13 -11.27
CA ILE A 22 -3.79 -6.21 -10.14
C ILE A 22 -4.80 -5.07 -10.30
N ALA A 23 -4.92 -4.48 -11.49
CA ALA A 23 -5.85 -3.39 -11.78
C ALA A 23 -7.32 -3.81 -11.61
N ALA A 24 -7.68 -5.05 -11.92
CA ALA A 24 -9.02 -5.59 -11.73
C ALA A 24 -9.33 -5.98 -10.27
N ALA A 25 -8.31 -6.16 -9.42
CA ALA A 25 -8.51 -6.60 -8.04
C ALA A 25 -9.12 -5.50 -7.15
N ASP A 26 -10.13 -5.88 -6.37
CA ASP A 26 -10.74 -5.03 -5.32
C ASP A 26 -9.84 -4.90 -4.09
N TYR A 27 -9.18 -6.00 -3.72
CA TYR A 27 -8.31 -6.12 -2.57
C TYR A 27 -7.03 -6.89 -2.95
N VAL A 28 -5.93 -6.55 -2.29
CA VAL A 28 -4.66 -7.24 -2.39
C VAL A 28 -4.26 -7.70 -0.99
N ILE A 29 -3.92 -8.98 -0.84
CA ILE A 29 -3.42 -9.54 0.42
C ILE A 29 -1.92 -9.74 0.28
N LEU A 30 -1.14 -9.13 1.16
CA LEU A 30 0.30 -9.27 1.21
C LEU A 30 0.67 -10.13 2.41
N ALA A 31 0.71 -11.44 2.19
CA ALA A 31 1.16 -12.41 3.18
C ALA A 31 2.69 -12.52 3.13
N THR A 32 3.41 -11.65 3.83
CA THR A 32 4.87 -11.61 3.81
C THR A 32 5.48 -11.63 5.20
N GLY A 33 6.64 -12.29 5.34
CA GLY A 33 7.48 -12.24 6.55
C GLY A 33 8.64 -11.26 6.46
N ARG A 34 8.89 -10.70 5.27
CA ARG A 34 9.91 -9.69 5.00
C ARG A 34 9.23 -8.42 4.46
N GLY A 35 9.84 -7.26 4.66
CA GLY A 35 9.31 -6.02 4.09
C GLY A 35 9.18 -6.10 2.56
N LEU A 36 8.24 -5.34 1.99
CA LEU A 36 8.05 -5.26 0.53
C LEU A 36 9.18 -4.50 -0.15
N SER A 37 9.53 -4.94 -1.37
CA SER A 37 10.43 -4.20 -2.25
C SER A 37 9.76 -2.93 -2.80
N GLY A 38 10.55 -1.95 -3.24
CA GLY A 38 10.02 -0.73 -3.86
C GLY A 38 9.16 -1.03 -5.10
N ASP A 39 9.57 -2.01 -5.90
CA ASP A 39 8.85 -2.45 -7.10
C ASP A 39 7.48 -3.07 -6.75
N ASP A 40 7.43 -3.91 -5.70
CA ASP A 40 6.17 -4.48 -5.24
C ASP A 40 5.22 -3.39 -4.73
N ARG A 41 5.74 -2.42 -3.97
CA ARG A 41 4.94 -1.27 -3.50
C ARG A 41 4.37 -0.47 -4.67
N ALA A 42 5.16 -0.24 -5.72
CA ALA A 42 4.72 0.46 -6.92
C ALA A 42 3.62 -0.30 -7.68
N ARG A 43 3.73 -1.64 -7.80
CA ARG A 43 2.72 -2.48 -8.47
C ARG A 43 1.36 -2.43 -7.79
N PHE A 44 1.34 -2.39 -6.46
CA PHE A 44 0.10 -2.43 -5.67
C PHE A 44 -0.40 -1.05 -5.24
N ALA A 45 0.22 0.02 -5.73
CA ALA A 45 -0.20 1.39 -5.50
C ALA A 45 -1.65 1.63 -5.94
N GLY A 46 -2.42 2.35 -5.13
CA GLY A 46 -3.84 2.64 -5.35
C GLY A 46 -4.80 1.49 -5.01
N LYS A 47 -4.29 0.34 -4.56
CA LYS A 47 -5.11 -0.81 -4.15
C LYS A 47 -5.40 -0.80 -2.65
N LYS A 48 -6.51 -1.44 -2.27
CA LYS A 48 -6.79 -1.75 -0.86
C LYS A 48 -5.96 -2.96 -0.46
N VAL A 49 -4.98 -2.75 0.39
CA VAL A 49 -3.97 -3.73 0.75
C VAL A 49 -4.18 -4.17 2.19
N TYR A 50 -4.27 -5.47 2.42
CA TYR A 50 -4.17 -6.06 3.75
C TYR A 50 -2.82 -6.79 3.87
N GLU A 51 -1.91 -6.20 4.65
CA GLU A 51 -0.61 -6.80 4.94
C GLU A 51 -0.68 -7.64 6.22
N ILE A 52 -0.22 -8.88 6.13
CA ILE A 52 -0.29 -9.85 7.22
C ILE A 52 0.95 -10.74 7.21
N ALA A 53 1.43 -11.12 8.39
CA ALA A 53 2.51 -12.10 8.49
C ALA A 53 2.03 -13.48 7.97
N ILE A 54 2.87 -14.20 7.23
CA ILE A 54 2.54 -15.55 6.71
C ILE A 54 2.04 -16.48 7.82
N SER A 55 2.68 -16.45 9.00
CA SER A 55 2.28 -17.28 10.13
C SER A 55 0.89 -16.95 10.67
N GLN A 56 0.45 -15.70 10.58
CA GLN A 56 -0.91 -15.28 10.96
C GLN A 56 -1.92 -15.64 9.88
N ALA A 57 -1.54 -15.48 8.61
CA ALA A 57 -2.40 -15.86 7.48
C ALA A 57 -2.75 -17.36 7.52
N LEU A 58 -1.77 -18.21 7.83
CA LEU A 58 -2.00 -19.65 7.96
C LEU A 58 -2.88 -20.04 9.16
N LYS A 59 -2.81 -19.28 10.27
CA LYS A 59 -3.60 -19.56 11.48
C LYS A 59 -5.06 -19.10 11.36
N ASN A 60 -5.29 -17.99 10.67
CA ASN A 60 -6.59 -17.32 10.64
C ASN A 60 -7.23 -17.36 9.25
N ILE A 61 -6.91 -18.37 8.44
CA ILE A 61 -7.27 -18.44 7.01
C ILE A 61 -8.79 -18.27 6.77
N ASP A 62 -9.62 -18.79 7.67
CA ASP A 62 -11.07 -18.73 7.60
C ASP A 62 -11.62 -17.30 7.79
N HIS A 63 -10.84 -16.42 8.44
CA HIS A 63 -11.26 -15.07 8.80
C HIS A 63 -10.70 -13.98 7.88
N ILE A 64 -9.60 -14.25 7.16
CA ILE A 64 -8.90 -13.25 6.34
C ILE A 64 -9.86 -12.51 5.41
N PHE A 65 -10.71 -13.24 4.68
CA PHE A 65 -11.62 -12.62 3.71
C PHE A 65 -12.68 -11.73 4.36
N SER A 66 -13.20 -12.12 5.52
CA SER A 66 -14.16 -11.31 6.27
C SER A 66 -13.54 -10.04 6.85
N GLU A 67 -12.24 -10.06 7.11
CA GLU A 67 -11.50 -8.95 7.68
C GLU A 67 -11.01 -7.93 6.65
N LEU A 68 -11.01 -8.27 5.36
CA LEU A 68 -10.54 -7.38 4.29
C LEU A 68 -11.14 -5.97 4.35
N PRO A 69 -12.46 -5.77 4.52
CA PRO A 69 -13.02 -4.41 4.54
C PRO A 69 -12.52 -3.56 5.71
N THR A 70 -12.18 -4.20 6.84
CA THR A 70 -11.78 -3.53 8.09
C THR A 70 -10.27 -3.33 8.17
N ASN A 71 -9.50 -4.33 7.74
CA ASN A 71 -8.05 -4.38 7.96
C ASN A 71 -7.23 -3.94 6.72
N SER A 72 -7.87 -3.69 5.59
CA SER A 72 -7.18 -3.17 4.40
C SER A 72 -7.03 -1.65 4.44
N GLN A 73 -5.89 -1.18 3.94
CA GLN A 73 -5.56 0.24 3.83
C GLN A 73 -5.26 0.58 2.37
N PHE A 74 -5.61 1.79 1.95
CA PHE A 74 -5.22 2.26 0.62
C PHE A 74 -3.71 2.42 0.55
N PHE A 75 -3.08 1.64 -0.33
CA PHE A 75 -1.64 1.71 -0.49
C PHE A 75 -1.30 2.92 -1.36
N ALA A 76 -0.65 3.93 -0.79
CA ALA A 76 -0.28 5.12 -1.54
C ALA A 76 0.67 4.75 -2.69
N ALA A 77 0.40 5.27 -3.89
CA ALA A 77 1.46 5.46 -4.87
C ALA A 77 2.49 6.37 -4.22
N ASP A 78 3.78 6.04 -4.32
CA ASP A 78 4.84 6.93 -3.88
C ASP A 78 4.58 8.30 -4.54
N SER A 79 4.21 9.30 -3.74
CA SER A 79 3.86 10.64 -4.22
C SER A 79 5.14 11.36 -4.65
N GLY A 80 5.75 10.88 -5.73
CA GLY A 80 6.80 11.55 -6.49
C GLY A 80 6.27 12.71 -7.33
N VAL A 81 5.00 13.11 -7.18
CA VAL A 81 4.52 14.39 -7.70
C VAL A 81 4.99 15.49 -6.74
N LYS A 82 6.24 15.96 -6.93
CA LYS A 82 6.62 17.31 -6.49
C LYS A 82 5.79 18.31 -7.30
N LEU A 83 4.56 18.58 -6.88
CA LEU A 83 3.83 19.75 -7.31
C LEU A 83 4.56 20.97 -6.76
N GLY A 84 5.15 21.76 -7.66
CA GLY A 84 6.16 22.77 -7.36
C GLY A 84 5.79 23.71 -6.21
N LYS A 85 6.72 23.88 -5.28
CA LYS A 85 6.79 25.07 -4.43
C LYS A 85 8.10 25.79 -4.70
N GLN A 86 8.00 26.84 -5.50
CA GLN A 86 8.93 27.95 -5.69
C GLN A 86 7.98 29.13 -6.01
N GLU A 87 7.96 30.29 -5.35
CA GLU A 87 8.92 31.12 -4.59
C GLU A 87 8.44 31.32 -3.11
N VAL A 88 9.25 31.50 -2.05
CA VAL A 88 10.43 32.33 -1.70
C VAL A 88 10.10 33.76 -1.23
N GLN A 89 10.30 33.92 0.10
CA GLN A 89 10.82 35.08 0.88
C GLN A 89 9.94 36.21 1.43
N SER A 90 10.08 36.31 2.77
CA SER A 90 10.39 37.51 3.56
C SER A 90 9.23 38.42 3.98
N GLY A 91 9.12 38.62 5.29
CA GLY A 91 8.31 39.72 5.84
C GLY A 91 7.71 39.42 7.20
N SER A 92 8.53 39.53 8.25
CA SER A 92 8.08 39.80 9.62
C SER A 92 6.95 40.83 9.65
N VAL A 93 5.76 40.47 10.14
CA VAL A 93 4.78 41.28 10.90
C VAL A 93 3.59 40.37 11.25
N MET A 94 2.85 40.67 12.32
CA MET A 94 1.69 39.93 12.85
C MET A 94 1.95 38.94 14.01
N SER A 95 2.96 39.22 14.83
CA SER A 95 2.96 38.84 16.26
C SER A 95 2.19 39.85 17.15
N HIS A 96 1.56 40.87 16.55
CA HIS A 96 0.77 41.90 17.23
C HIS A 96 -0.73 41.82 16.87
N LEU A 97 -1.39 40.70 17.17
CA LEU A 97 -2.86 40.61 17.10
C LEU A 97 -3.45 39.75 18.25
N MET A 98 -2.81 39.77 19.42
CA MET A 98 -3.28 39.10 20.65
C MET A 98 -3.27 40.08 21.84
N ALA A 99 -3.83 41.26 21.63
CA ALA A 99 -4.24 42.16 22.71
C ALA A 99 -5.58 42.78 22.29
N GLY A 100 -6.64 42.05 22.60
CA GLY A 100 -8.03 42.43 22.50
C GLY A 100 -8.81 41.55 23.45
#